data_AF-A0A7S0D6A3-F1
#
_entry.id   AF-A0A7S0D6A3-F1
#
_cell.length_a   1.000
_cell.length_b   1.000
_cell.length_c   1.000
_cell.angle_alpha   90.00
_cell.angle_beta   90.00
_cell.angle_gamma   90.00
#
_symmetry.space_group_name_H-M   'P 1'
#
loop_
_entity.id
_entity.type
_entity.pdbx_description
1 polymer ?
#
loop_
_entity_poly.entity_id
_entity_poly.type
_entity_poly.pdbx_seq_one_letter_code
_entity_poly.pdbx_strand_id
1 'polypeptide(L)'
;AYNHAYLTAACWSTIRPGVFFTGKTDGTMDMWDLYSKQNEAVSTIKISESPITDICCNKRGKLLAVGAEDGVTSIVALGKGLSTAQRMEKEVMFEIFEREKKKEGLLEKLRIVERKRKERESKGKSRSPKNIRVRDTAKEEKARLKAIQKADEHWESMLKKLQNGAKDRGIDNKE
;
A
#
# COMPACT_ATOMS: atom_id res chain seq x y z
N ALA A 1 11.83 0.97 3.12
CA ALA A 1 13.19 1.47 2.85
C ALA A 1 13.07 2.85 2.21
N TYR A 2 13.88 3.82 2.62
CA TYR A 2 13.91 5.14 1.99
C TYR A 2 14.49 5.00 0.58
N ASN A 3 13.76 5.43 -0.45
CA ASN A 3 14.22 5.36 -1.82
C ASN A 3 15.10 6.60 -2.11
N HIS A 4 16.34 6.39 -2.54
CA HIS A 4 17.30 7.48 -2.74
C HIS A 4 17.01 8.33 -4.00
N ALA A 5 16.14 7.83 -4.90
CA ALA A 5 15.73 8.53 -6.11
C ALA A 5 14.32 9.11 -5.96
N TYR A 6 14.10 10.31 -6.49
CA TYR A 6 12.79 10.95 -6.50
C TYR A 6 11.87 10.27 -7.51
N LEU A 7 10.58 10.19 -7.18
CA LEU A 7 9.56 9.74 -8.13
C LEU A 7 9.25 10.87 -9.11
N THR A 8 9.25 10.55 -10.40
CA THR A 8 9.09 11.52 -11.50
C THR A 8 7.87 11.26 -12.36
N ALA A 9 7.48 10.00 -12.49
CA ALA A 9 6.33 9.58 -13.30
C ALA A 9 5.58 8.46 -12.59
N ALA A 10 4.27 8.35 -12.83
CA ALA A 10 3.49 7.22 -12.37
C ALA A 10 2.27 7.00 -13.26
N CYS A 11 1.87 5.75 -13.42
CA CYS A 11 0.60 5.42 -14.05
C CYS A 11 -0.03 4.17 -13.45
N TRP A 12 -1.35 4.10 -13.49
CA TRP A 12 -2.10 2.90 -13.12
C TRP A 12 -2.14 1.90 -14.28
N SER A 13 -2.27 0.61 -13.95
CA SER A 13 -2.67 -0.39 -14.94
C SER A 13 -4.08 -0.08 -15.43
N THR A 14 -4.28 -0.19 -16.74
CA THR A 14 -5.60 -0.01 -17.37
C THR A 14 -6.52 -1.23 -17.19
N ILE A 15 -5.96 -2.37 -16.73
CA ILE A 15 -6.67 -3.65 -16.58
C ILE A 15 -6.80 -4.08 -15.12
N ARG A 16 -5.76 -3.86 -14.30
CA ARG A 16 -5.70 -4.34 -12.91
C ARG A 16 -5.81 -3.19 -11.90
N PRO A 17 -6.85 -3.14 -11.04
CA PRO A 17 -7.07 -2.03 -10.11
C PRO A 17 -6.04 -1.97 -8.97
N GLY A 18 -5.32 -3.08 -8.68
CA GLY A 18 -4.27 -3.12 -7.65
C GLY A 18 -2.87 -2.84 -8.16
N VAL A 19 -2.69 -2.58 -9.46
CA VAL A 19 -1.36 -2.48 -10.09
C VAL A 19 -1.07 -1.06 -10.58
N PHE A 20 0.09 -0.54 -10.23
CA PHE A 20 0.59 0.73 -10.73
C PHE A 20 2.11 0.71 -10.92
N PHE A 21 2.60 1.69 -11.65
CA PHE A 21 3.99 1.82 -12.05
C PHE A 21 4.51 3.18 -11.62
N THR A 22 5.77 3.24 -11.18
CA THR A 22 6.42 4.50 -10.80
C THR A 22 7.81 4.58 -11.40
N GLY A 23 8.11 5.69 -12.08
CA GLY A 23 9.42 6.01 -12.62
C GLY A 23 10.20 6.93 -11.69
N LYS A 24 11.52 6.87 -11.77
CA LYS A 24 12.43 7.58 -10.88
C LYS A 24 13.49 8.38 -11.63
N THR A 25 14.12 9.30 -10.89
CA THR A 25 15.25 10.11 -11.36
C THR A 25 16.50 9.30 -11.70
N ASP A 26 16.67 8.10 -11.14
CA ASP A 26 17.79 7.22 -11.46
C ASP A 26 17.53 6.35 -12.71
N GLY A 27 16.43 6.59 -13.42
CA GLY A 27 16.07 5.82 -14.61
C GLY A 27 15.49 4.43 -14.31
N THR A 28 15.17 4.12 -13.05
CA THR A 28 14.49 2.88 -12.66
C THR A 28 12.97 3.05 -12.63
N MET A 29 12.27 1.97 -12.97
CA MET A 29 10.82 1.84 -12.87
C MET A 29 10.46 0.74 -11.88
N ASP A 30 9.61 1.05 -10.92
CA ASP A 30 9.02 0.07 -9.99
C ASP A 30 7.64 -0.34 -10.47
N MET A 31 7.35 -1.64 -10.36
CA MET A 31 6.07 -2.25 -10.62
C MET A 31 5.45 -2.68 -9.28
N TRP A 32 4.27 -2.16 -8.98
CA TRP A 32 3.56 -2.39 -7.73
C TRP A 32 2.34 -3.26 -7.98
N ASP A 33 2.09 -4.23 -7.11
CA ASP A 33 0.85 -5.01 -7.07
C ASP A 33 0.37 -5.08 -5.63
N LEU A 34 -0.55 -4.18 -5.26
CA LEU A 34 -1.10 -4.04 -3.92
C LEU A 34 -1.92 -5.25 -3.47
N TYR A 35 -2.40 -6.07 -4.41
CA TYR A 35 -3.07 -7.32 -4.09
C TYR A 35 -2.05 -8.34 -3.55
N SER A 36 -0.83 -8.34 -4.09
CA SER A 36 0.24 -9.26 -3.70
C SER A 36 1.06 -8.73 -2.52
N LYS A 37 1.57 -7.49 -2.61
CA LYS A 37 2.47 -6.86 -1.64
C LYS A 37 2.15 -5.37 -1.54
N GLN A 38 1.84 -4.90 -0.33
CA GLN A 38 1.41 -3.52 -0.10
C GLN A 38 2.56 -2.56 0.23
N ASN A 39 3.66 -3.09 0.78
CA ASN A 39 4.73 -2.28 1.37
C ASN A 39 6.01 -2.23 0.52
N GLU A 40 6.07 -2.98 -0.57
CA GLU A 40 7.24 -3.05 -1.45
C GLU A 40 6.82 -3.31 -2.90
N ALA A 41 7.64 -2.81 -3.82
CA ALA A 41 7.47 -3.11 -5.24
C ALA A 41 7.66 -4.61 -5.49
N VAL A 42 6.90 -5.16 -6.42
CA VAL A 42 7.04 -6.56 -6.84
C VAL A 42 8.26 -6.73 -7.74
N SER A 43 8.56 -5.70 -8.54
CA SER A 43 9.73 -5.69 -9.40
C SER A 43 10.24 -4.27 -9.58
N THR A 44 11.55 -4.12 -9.65
CA THR A 44 12.24 -2.88 -10.00
C THR A 44 13.16 -3.19 -11.15
N ILE A 45 13.06 -2.40 -12.23
CA ILE A 45 13.88 -2.58 -13.42
C ILE A 45 14.51 -1.26 -13.83
N LYS A 46 15.77 -1.30 -14.27
CA LYS A 46 16.47 -0.16 -14.86
C LYS A 46 16.04 -0.05 -16.33
N ILE A 47 15.48 1.10 -16.71
CA ILE A 47 14.99 1.34 -18.08
C ILE A 47 15.94 2.24 -18.86
N SER A 48 16.46 3.29 -18.21
CA SER A 48 17.42 4.22 -18.80
C SER A 48 18.49 4.61 -17.78
N GLU A 49 19.61 5.14 -18.24
CA GLU A 49 20.59 5.83 -17.39
C GLU A 49 20.17 7.26 -17.04
N SER A 50 19.19 7.80 -17.79
CA SER A 50 18.60 9.12 -17.58
C SER A 50 17.31 9.04 -16.77
N PRO A 51 16.88 10.14 -16.11
CA PRO A 51 15.60 10.21 -15.40
C PRO A 51 14.42 9.79 -16.28
N ILE A 52 13.51 8.97 -15.72
CA ILE A 52 12.22 8.69 -16.37
C ILE A 52 11.37 9.96 -16.27
N THR A 53 10.78 10.38 -17.38
CA THR A 53 9.94 11.60 -17.44
C THR A 53 8.47 11.27 -17.58
N ASP A 54 8.12 10.16 -18.24
CA ASP A 54 6.73 9.76 -18.44
C ASP A 54 6.57 8.24 -18.51
N ILE A 55 5.39 7.74 -18.10
CA ILE A 55 4.99 6.34 -18.20
C ILE A 55 3.53 6.29 -18.66
N CYS A 56 3.27 5.56 -19.75
CA CYS A 56 1.93 5.36 -20.27
C CYS A 56 1.62 3.87 -20.43
N CYS A 57 0.47 3.43 -19.88
CA CYS A 57 -0.03 2.07 -20.07
C CYS A 57 -0.96 1.99 -21.27
N ASN A 58 -0.70 1.02 -22.15
CA ASN A 58 -1.58 0.73 -23.27
C ASN A 58 -2.98 0.34 -22.74
N LYS A 59 -4.04 0.70 -23.46
CA LYS A 59 -5.44 0.32 -23.17
C LYS A 59 -5.64 -1.20 -22.97
N ARG A 60 -4.80 -2.04 -23.59
CA ARG A 60 -4.85 -3.51 -23.43
C ARG A 60 -4.09 -4.03 -22.20
N GLY A 61 -3.38 -3.16 -21.46
CA GLY A 61 -2.66 -3.49 -20.22
C GLY A 61 -1.45 -4.41 -20.35
N LYS A 62 -0.98 -4.69 -21.58
CA LYS A 62 0.15 -5.60 -21.84
C LYS A 62 1.47 -4.90 -22.12
N LEU A 63 1.43 -3.61 -22.43
CA LEU A 63 2.58 -2.82 -22.83
C LEU A 63 2.59 -1.51 -22.06
N LEU A 64 3.78 -1.07 -21.69
CA LEU A 64 4.07 0.27 -21.17
C LEU A 64 5.00 0.98 -22.15
N ALA A 65 4.74 2.27 -22.37
CA ALA A 65 5.71 3.18 -22.96
C ALA A 65 6.35 3.99 -21.83
N VAL A 66 7.68 4.08 -21.83
CA VAL A 66 8.45 4.81 -20.82
C VAL A 66 9.36 5.80 -21.54
N GLY A 67 9.17 7.08 -21.27
CA GLY A 67 10.02 8.16 -21.79
C GLY A 67 11.10 8.53 -20.78
N ALA A 68 12.31 8.78 -21.28
CA ALA A 68 13.43 9.28 -20.48
C ALA A 68 13.86 10.69 -20.95
N GLU A 69 14.61 11.39 -20.10
CA GLU A 69 15.08 12.77 -20.35
C GLU A 69 16.01 12.89 -21.56
N ASP A 70 16.75 11.83 -21.89
CA ASP A 70 17.61 11.74 -23.07
C ASP A 70 16.83 11.63 -24.40
N GLY A 71 15.50 11.63 -24.34
CA GLY A 71 14.62 11.51 -25.50
C GLY A 71 14.37 10.07 -25.94
N VAL A 72 14.96 9.07 -25.27
CA VAL A 72 14.70 7.66 -25.57
C VAL A 72 13.33 7.27 -25.03
N THR A 73 12.55 6.57 -25.87
CA THR A 73 11.29 5.95 -25.46
C THR A 73 11.40 4.44 -25.55
N SER A 74 11.24 3.77 -24.42
CA SER A 74 11.31 2.32 -24.28
C SER A 74 9.91 1.71 -24.19
N ILE A 75 9.67 0.61 -24.90
CA ILE A 75 8.45 -0.18 -24.78
C ILE A 75 8.71 -1.41 -23.92
N VAL A 76 7.99 -1.53 -22.81
CA VAL A 76 8.13 -2.63 -21.86
C VAL A 76 6.92 -3.55 -21.96
N ALA A 77 7.15 -4.83 -22.21
CA ALA A 77 6.11 -5.85 -22.19
C ALA A 77 5.87 -6.37 -20.77
N LEU A 78 4.61 -6.37 -20.34
CA LEU A 78 4.19 -6.85 -19.03
C LEU A 78 3.92 -8.35 -19.05
N GLY A 79 4.43 -9.06 -18.05
CA GLY A 79 4.12 -10.47 -17.83
C GLY A 79 2.63 -10.69 -17.54
N LYS A 80 2.16 -11.94 -17.69
CA LYS A 80 0.74 -12.30 -17.45
C LYS A 80 0.26 -11.89 -16.06
N GLY A 81 1.13 -12.01 -15.05
CA GLY A 81 0.83 -11.65 -13.67
C GLY A 81 0.43 -10.19 -13.49
N LEU A 82 1.06 -9.25 -14.21
CA LEU A 82 0.76 -7.81 -14.08
C LEU A 82 -0.28 -7.30 -15.09
N SER A 83 -0.54 -8.08 -16.15
CA SER A 83 -1.42 -7.69 -17.25
C SER A 83 -2.81 -8.35 -17.22
N THR A 84 -3.00 -9.41 -16.43
CA THR A 84 -4.26 -10.17 -16.39
C THR A 84 -4.98 -9.94 -15.06
N ALA A 85 -6.20 -9.40 -15.12
CA ALA A 85 -7.03 -9.18 -13.93
C ALA A 85 -7.27 -10.47 -13.15
N GLN A 86 -7.12 -10.38 -11.83
CA GLN A 86 -7.36 -11.48 -10.92
C GLN A 86 -8.83 -11.50 -10.47
N ARG A 87 -9.28 -12.68 -10.01
CA ARG A 87 -10.67 -12.86 -9.57
C ARG A 87 -10.93 -12.07 -8.29
N MET A 88 -12.01 -11.30 -8.28
CA MET A 88 -12.43 -10.45 -7.17
C MET A 88 -11.38 -9.41 -6.74
N GLU A 89 -10.45 -9.06 -7.63
CA GLU A 89 -9.36 -8.12 -7.30
C GLU A 89 -9.91 -6.75 -6.90
N LYS A 90 -11.00 -6.30 -7.55
CA LYS A 90 -11.62 -5.00 -7.25
C LYS A 90 -12.21 -4.95 -5.85
N GLU A 91 -12.92 -6.02 -5.46
CA GLU A 91 -13.53 -6.15 -4.14
C GLU A 91 -12.47 -6.19 -3.05
N VAL A 92 -11.42 -6.98 -3.26
CA VAL A 92 -10.29 -7.09 -2.31
C VAL A 92 -9.56 -5.75 -2.17
N MET A 93 -9.30 -5.05 -3.28
CA MET A 93 -8.69 -3.72 -3.24
C MET A 93 -9.56 -2.71 -2.48
N PHE A 94 -10.88 -2.75 -2.68
CA PHE A 94 -11.80 -1.89 -1.92
C PHE A 94 -11.72 -2.16 -0.41
N GLU A 95 -11.69 -3.42 0.00
CA GLU A 95 -11.56 -3.81 1.42
C GLU A 95 -10.21 -3.40 2.02
N ILE A 96 -9.12 -3.51 1.26
CA ILE A 96 -7.79 -3.00 1.67
C ILE A 96 -7.89 -1.50 1.96
N PHE A 97 -8.42 -0.71 1.04
CA PHE A 97 -8.51 0.73 1.20
C PHE A 97 -9.42 1.13 2.36
N GLU A 98 -10.56 0.45 2.54
CA GLU A 98 -11.45 0.70 3.68
C GLU A 98 -10.81 0.34 5.02
N ARG A 99 -10.01 -0.73 5.08
CA ARG A 99 -9.22 -1.08 6.29
C ARG A 99 -8.19 0.00 6.60
N GLU A 100 -7.38 0.41 5.62
CA GLU A 100 -6.33 1.43 5.84
C GLU A 100 -6.92 2.79 6.19
N LYS A 101 -8.05 3.18 5.58
CA LYS A 101 -8.79 4.39 5.94
C LYS A 101 -9.27 4.38 7.40
N LYS A 102 -9.82 3.25 7.86
CA LYS A 102 -10.25 3.09 9.26
C LYS A 102 -9.06 3.16 10.21
N LYS A 103 -7.95 2.53 9.84
CA LYS A 103 -6.71 2.52 10.63
C LYS A 103 -6.13 3.93 10.79
N GLU A 104 -5.99 4.69 9.71
CA GLU A 104 -5.48 6.08 9.79
C GLU A 104 -6.42 6.97 10.62
N GLY A 105 -7.74 6.79 10.49
CA GLY A 105 -8.71 7.51 11.32
C GLY A 105 -8.60 7.21 12.82
N LEU A 106 -8.15 6.00 13.20
CA LEU A 106 -7.86 5.65 14.59
C LEU A 106 -6.52 6.23 15.05
N LEU A 107 -5.48 6.16 14.22
CA LEU A 107 -4.15 6.71 14.52
C LEU A 107 -4.19 8.23 14.70
N GLU A 108 -4.95 8.94 13.88
CA GLU A 108 -5.11 10.39 14.03
C GLU A 108 -5.77 10.76 15.35
N LYS A 109 -6.79 10.01 15.78
CA LYS A 109 -7.40 10.18 17.11
C LYS A 109 -6.39 9.94 18.24
N LEU A 110 -5.47 9.00 18.08
CA LEU A 110 -4.40 8.76 19.05
C LEU A 110 -3.41 9.93 19.10
N ARG A 111 -2.94 10.43 17.94
CA ARG A 111 -2.07 11.61 17.86
C ARG A 111 -2.68 12.84 18.55
N ILE A 112 -3.98 13.06 18.39
CA ILE A 112 -4.70 14.16 19.07
C ILE A 112 -4.72 13.97 20.58
N VAL A 113 -4.99 12.75 21.07
CA VAL A 113 -5.01 12.44 22.51
C VAL A 113 -3.62 12.61 23.12
N GLU A 114 -2.57 12.11 22.46
CA GLU A 114 -1.18 12.27 22.88
C GLU A 114 -0.75 13.73 22.94
N ARG A 115 -1.08 14.52 21.91
CA ARG A 115 -0.81 15.97 21.90
C ARG A 115 -1.48 16.68 23.08
N LYS A 116 -2.76 16.42 23.32
CA LYS A 116 -3.51 16.97 24.47
C LYS A 116 -2.92 16.52 25.82
N ARG A 117 -2.40 15.29 25.90
CA ARG A 117 -1.71 14.78 27.08
C ARG A 117 -0.40 15.54 27.33
N LYS A 118 0.45 15.67 26.31
CA LYS A 118 1.72 16.45 26.40
C LYS A 118 1.47 17.91 26.78
N GLU A 119 0.45 18.54 26.21
CA GLU A 119 0.05 19.92 26.59
C GLU A 119 -0.37 20.01 28.06
N ARG A 120 -1.16 19.05 28.56
CA ARG A 120 -1.57 19.00 29.97
C ARG A 120 -0.41 18.71 30.92
N GLU A 121 0.53 17.87 30.51
CA GLU A 121 1.76 17.57 31.27
C GLU A 121 2.67 18.79 31.31
N SER A 122 2.82 19.54 30.20
CA SER A 122 3.57 20.79 30.16
C SER A 122 2.95 21.91 31.01
N LYS A 123 1.61 21.95 31.11
CA LYS A 123 0.85 22.93 31.91
C LYS A 123 0.61 22.47 33.37
N GLY A 124 0.96 21.23 33.70
CA GLY A 124 0.56 20.56 34.94
C GLY A 124 1.71 20.11 35.82
N LYS A 125 2.49 21.07 36.35
CA LYS A 125 3.47 20.81 37.43
C LYS A 125 2.90 21.04 38.86
N SER A 126 1.59 21.11 39.03
CA SER A 126 0.97 21.19 40.36
C SER A 126 -0.32 20.37 40.47
N ARG A 127 -0.34 19.47 41.46
CA ARG A 127 -1.45 18.69 42.05
C ARG A 127 -1.81 17.33 41.42
N SER A 128 -1.40 16.27 42.13
CA SER A 128 -2.04 14.94 42.20
C SER A 128 -3.32 15.00 43.06
N PRO A 129 -4.27 14.03 42.99
CA PRO A 129 -4.21 12.70 42.36
C PRO A 129 -5.29 12.46 41.27
N LYS A 130 -4.92 11.84 40.11
CA LYS A 130 -5.84 11.46 39.03
C LYS A 130 -5.60 10.03 38.53
N ASN A 131 -5.79 9.01 39.37
CA ASN A 131 -5.64 7.60 38.97
C ASN A 131 -6.84 7.01 38.19
N ILE A 132 -8.03 7.64 38.26
CA ILE A 132 -9.25 7.11 37.60
C ILE A 132 -9.29 7.49 36.12
N ARG A 133 -9.06 8.77 35.77
CA ARG A 133 -9.16 9.25 34.37
C ARG A 133 -8.11 8.68 33.43
N VAL A 134 -6.92 8.31 33.95
CA VAL A 134 -5.86 7.68 33.16
C VAL A 134 -6.23 6.23 32.80
N ARG A 135 -6.96 5.52 33.68
CA ARG A 135 -7.45 4.17 33.41
C ARG A 135 -8.50 4.15 32.30
N ASP A 136 -9.39 5.14 32.24
CA ASP A 136 -10.43 5.22 31.20
C ASP A 136 -9.82 5.47 29.82
N THR A 137 -8.84 6.38 29.71
CA THR A 137 -8.14 6.64 28.43
C THR A 137 -7.29 5.45 27.98
N ALA A 138 -6.62 4.77 28.91
CA ALA A 138 -5.84 3.56 28.58
C ALA A 138 -6.74 2.39 28.16
N LYS A 139 -7.96 2.30 28.73
CA LYS A 139 -8.95 1.29 28.36
C LYS A 139 -9.52 1.55 26.96
N GLU A 140 -9.77 2.81 26.59
CA GLU A 140 -10.18 3.19 25.24
C GLU A 140 -9.08 2.92 24.20
N GLU A 141 -7.83 3.26 24.51
CA GLU A 141 -6.69 3.00 23.62
C GLU A 141 -6.47 1.50 23.38
N LYS A 142 -6.53 0.70 24.46
CA LYS A 142 -6.47 -0.77 24.37
C LYS A 142 -7.64 -1.34 23.56
N ALA A 143 -8.83 -0.76 23.67
CA ALA A 143 -9.98 -1.17 22.85
C ALA A 143 -9.78 -0.83 21.36
N ARG A 144 -9.17 0.32 21.04
CA ARG A 144 -8.85 0.71 19.65
C ARG A 144 -7.77 -0.17 19.02
N LEU A 145 -6.69 -0.48 19.77
CA LEU A 145 -5.65 -1.42 19.32
C LEU A 145 -6.22 -2.82 19.07
N LYS A 146 -7.11 -3.30 19.96
CA LYS A 146 -7.84 -4.55 19.75
C LYS A 146 -8.73 -4.52 18.51
N ALA A 147 -9.35 -3.38 18.19
CA ALA A 147 -10.16 -3.24 16.98
C ALA A 147 -9.31 -3.28 15.70
N ILE A 148 -8.12 -2.67 15.72
CA ILE A 148 -7.13 -2.78 14.64
C ILE A 148 -6.69 -4.24 14.48
N GLN A 149 -6.28 -4.88 15.58
CA GLN A 149 -5.85 -6.28 15.57
C GLN A 149 -6.94 -7.22 15.02
N LYS A 150 -8.20 -7.03 15.42
CA LYS A 150 -9.32 -7.82 14.90
C LYS A 150 -9.57 -7.59 13.41
N ALA A 151 -9.37 -6.37 12.92
CA ALA A 151 -9.48 -6.07 11.49
C ALA A 151 -8.34 -6.73 10.70
N ASP A 152 -7.12 -6.75 11.26
CA ASP A 152 -5.96 -7.41 10.68
C ASP A 152 -6.14 -8.94 10.64
N GLU A 153 -6.63 -9.56 11.72
CA GLU A 153 -6.96 -10.99 11.78
C GLU A 153 -8.06 -11.38 10.77
N HIS A 154 -9.10 -10.56 10.65
CA HIS A 154 -10.16 -10.77 9.66
C HIS A 154 -9.61 -10.76 8.22
N TRP A 155 -8.71 -9.82 7.95
CA TRP A 155 -8.02 -9.72 6.66
C TRP A 155 -7.15 -10.94 6.36
N GLU A 156 -6.36 -11.41 7.32
CA GLU A 156 -5.56 -12.63 7.16
C GLU A 156 -6.43 -13.87 6.88
N SER A 157 -7.58 -13.97 7.56
CA SER A 157 -8.56 -15.03 7.30
C SER A 157 -9.11 -14.97 5.87
N MET A 158 -9.44 -13.77 5.39
CA MET A 158 -9.92 -13.55 4.03
C MET A 158 -8.85 -13.90 2.98
N LEU A 159 -7.59 -13.46 3.17
CA LEU A 159 -6.48 -13.81 2.30
C LEU A 159 -6.28 -15.33 2.22
N LYS A 160 -6.34 -16.03 3.36
CA LYS A 160 -6.22 -17.49 3.41
C LYS A 160 -7.34 -18.19 2.63
N LYS A 161 -8.58 -17.67 2.69
CA LYS A 161 -9.70 -18.19 1.88
C LYS A 161 -9.48 -17.98 0.38
N LEU A 162 -8.97 -16.82 -0.01
CA LEU A 162 -8.65 -16.53 -1.42
C LEU A 162 -7.54 -17.45 -1.94
N GLN A 163 -6.50 -17.70 -1.14
CA GLN A 163 -5.40 -18.60 -1.48
C GLN A 163 -5.83 -20.08 -1.53
N ASN A 164 -6.63 -20.54 -0.57
CA ASN A 164 -7.13 -21.92 -0.55
C ASN A 164 -8.10 -22.19 -1.70
N GLY A 165 -8.98 -21.23 -2.01
CA GLY A 165 -9.84 -21.30 -3.19
C GLY A 165 -9.07 -21.27 -4.51
N ALA A 166 -7.79 -20.88 -4.53
CA ALA A 166 -6.92 -21.02 -5.69
C ALA A 166 -6.27 -22.41 -5.76
N LYS A 167 -5.88 -22.99 -4.60
CA LYS A 167 -5.28 -24.34 -4.51
C LYS A 167 -6.26 -25.49 -4.78
N ASP A 168 -7.49 -25.39 -4.28
CA ASP A 168 -8.52 -26.45 -4.46
C ASP A 168 -8.97 -26.62 -5.92
N ARG A 169 -8.52 -25.75 -6.83
CA ARG A 169 -8.89 -25.76 -8.26
C ARG A 169 -7.74 -26.10 -9.20
N GLY A 170 -6.63 -26.65 -8.70
CA GLY A 170 -5.61 -27.29 -9.52
C GLY A 170 -5.00 -26.36 -10.58
N ILE A 171 -4.55 -25.16 -10.19
CA ILE A 171 -3.59 -24.42 -11.01
C ILE A 171 -2.21 -24.83 -10.52
N ASP A 172 -1.77 -26.01 -10.97
CA ASP A 172 -0.36 -26.38 -10.98
C ASP A 172 0.36 -25.34 -11.85
N ASN A 173 1.30 -24.60 -11.24
CA ASN A 173 2.37 -23.97 -12.00
C ASN A 173 3.23 -25.10 -12.57
N LYS A 174 2.84 -25.62 -13.74
CA LYS A 174 3.76 -26.24 -14.69
C LYS A 174 4.03 -25.24 -15.79
N GLU A 175 5.13 -24.51 -15.61
CA GLU A 175 6.21 -24.19 -16.57
C GLU A 175 7.05 -23.05 -16.03
#